data_AF-A0A7K6XUV9-F1
#
_entry.id   AF-A0A7K6XUV9-F1
#
_cell.length_a   1.000
_cell.length_b   1.000
_cell.length_c   1.000
_cell.angle_alpha   90.00
_cell.angle_beta   90.00
_cell.angle_gamma   90.00
#
_symmetry.space_group_name_H-M   'P 1'
#
loop_
_entity.id
_entity.type
_entity.pdbx_description
1 polymer ?
#
loop_
_entity_poly.entity_id
_entity_poly.type
_entity_poly.pdbx_seq_one_letter_code
_entity_poly.pdbx_strand_id
1 'polypeptide(L)'
;MSSSGCTFEDRCVSVLCCRFCRQVLSSRGMQAVLLADTDTDLYSTDIPPSGTVDFIGSCYFTEICKCKLKNIACLKCGNVVGYHVICPCKPCLLSCNNGHLWMFHSQAVFGINRLDPSGVNVLLWGNLPDLEESTEEDTSCTSEEEYIR
;
A
#
# COMPACT_ATOMS: atom_id res chain seq x y z
N MET A 1 26.66 -2.91 -20.97
CA MET A 1 26.84 -2.37 -19.61
C MET A 1 25.68 -2.88 -18.79
N SER A 2 25.91 -3.89 -17.95
CA SER A 2 24.84 -4.53 -17.19
C SER A 2 24.35 -3.56 -16.12
N SER A 3 23.15 -3.02 -16.31
CA SER A 3 22.40 -2.45 -15.20
C SER A 3 22.10 -3.60 -14.25
N SER A 4 22.91 -3.76 -13.20
CA SER A 4 22.56 -4.61 -12.06
C SER A 4 21.32 -4.00 -11.42
N GLY A 5 20.15 -4.36 -11.95
CA GLY A 5 18.86 -3.85 -11.50
C GLY A 5 18.53 -4.49 -10.17
N CYS A 6 18.44 -3.68 -9.11
CA CYS A 6 17.84 -4.06 -7.84
C CYS A 6 16.44 -4.64 -8.10
N THR A 7 16.24 -5.90 -7.78
CA THR A 7 14.95 -6.58 -7.97
C THR A 7 13.95 -6.19 -6.87
N PHE A 8 12.73 -6.71 -6.92
CA PHE A 8 11.75 -6.48 -5.84
C PHE A 8 12.26 -7.04 -4.51
N GLU A 9 12.91 -8.20 -4.57
CA GLU A 9 13.46 -8.94 -3.43
C GLU A 9 14.55 -8.14 -2.70
N ASP A 10 15.31 -7.33 -3.42
CA ASP A 10 16.38 -6.47 -2.89
C ASP A 10 15.87 -5.18 -2.22
N ARG A 11 14.56 -4.91 -2.27
CA ARG A 11 13.99 -3.69 -1.67
C ARG A 11 14.02 -3.79 -0.15
N CYS A 12 14.21 -2.64 0.51
CA CYS A 12 14.17 -2.56 1.97
C CYS A 12 12.72 -2.59 2.49
N VAL A 13 12.51 -3.32 3.59
CA VAL A 13 11.25 -3.32 4.34
C VAL A 13 11.28 -2.18 5.36
N SER A 14 10.23 -1.39 5.42
CA SER A 14 10.08 -0.28 6.35
C SER A 14 8.86 -0.45 7.27
N VAL A 15 8.97 0.02 8.52
CA VAL A 15 7.81 0.37 9.34
C VAL A 15 7.30 1.74 8.91
N LEU A 16 6.02 1.83 8.53
CA LEU A 16 5.37 3.09 8.19
C LEU A 16 4.65 3.65 9.40
N CYS A 17 4.93 4.90 9.71
CA CYS A 17 4.32 5.61 10.82
C CYS A 17 3.61 6.87 10.31
N CYS A 18 2.43 7.16 10.88
CA CYS A 18 1.74 8.42 10.67
C CYS A 18 2.64 9.57 11.15
N ARG A 19 2.90 10.56 10.28
CA ARG A 19 3.77 11.70 10.60
C ARG A 19 3.17 12.59 11.68
N PHE A 20 1.85 12.61 11.81
CA PHE A 20 1.12 13.50 12.73
C PHE A 20 1.06 12.97 14.16
N CYS A 21 0.81 11.67 14.34
CA CYS A 21 0.57 11.07 15.67
C CYS A 21 1.49 9.90 16.02
N ARG A 22 2.43 9.56 15.13
CA ARG A 22 3.42 8.47 15.25
C ARG A 22 2.82 7.06 15.39
N GLN A 23 1.53 6.89 15.13
CA GLN A 23 0.90 5.57 15.06
C GLN A 23 1.57 4.73 13.97
N VAL A 24 1.94 3.50 14.29
CA VAL A 24 2.37 2.52 13.27
C VAL A 24 1.16 2.16 12.42
N LEU A 25 1.30 2.30 11.11
CA LEU A 25 0.25 2.02 10.11
C LEU A 25 0.51 0.70 9.37
N SER A 26 1.79 0.37 9.13
CA SER A 26 2.18 -0.92 8.56
C SER A 26 3.60 -1.27 8.99
N SER A 27 3.89 -2.56 9.16
CA SER A 27 5.23 -3.09 9.40
C SER A 27 5.90 -3.66 8.14
N ARG A 28 5.19 -3.63 7.00
CA ARG A 28 5.64 -4.14 5.69
C ARG A 28 5.50 -3.04 4.63
N GLY A 29 6.09 -1.89 4.91
CA GLY A 29 6.17 -0.76 4.00
C GLY A 29 7.31 -0.90 3.00
N MET A 30 7.11 -0.35 1.81
CA MET A 30 8.13 -0.21 0.78
C MET A 30 8.12 1.22 0.24
N GLN A 31 9.28 1.81 -0.02
CA GLN A 31 9.33 3.07 -0.77
C GLN A 31 8.93 2.80 -2.23
N ALA A 32 8.09 3.66 -2.78
CA ALA A 32 7.55 3.55 -4.13
C ALA A 32 7.52 4.92 -4.80
N VAL A 33 7.30 4.91 -6.12
CA VAL A 33 7.05 6.11 -6.92
C VAL A 33 5.78 5.91 -7.74
N LEU A 34 5.08 6.98 -8.10
CA LEU A 34 3.96 6.86 -9.02
C LEU A 34 4.47 6.50 -10.42
N LEU A 35 3.83 5.52 -11.06
CA LEU A 35 4.16 5.14 -12.44
C LEU A 35 3.88 6.27 -13.44
N ALA A 36 2.90 7.11 -13.13
CA ALA A 36 2.53 8.27 -13.93
C ALA A 36 3.39 9.51 -13.66
N ASP A 37 4.08 9.54 -12.51
CA ASP A 37 4.87 10.68 -12.05
C ASP A 37 5.95 10.21 -11.08
N THR A 38 7.14 9.93 -11.61
CA THR A 38 8.25 9.37 -10.82
C THR A 38 8.86 10.37 -9.85
N ASP A 39 8.52 11.66 -9.95
CA ASP A 39 8.99 12.69 -9.01
C ASP A 39 8.16 12.69 -7.72
N THR A 40 7.01 12.00 -7.72
CA THR A 40 6.19 11.82 -6.52
C THR A 40 6.60 10.57 -5.76
N ASP A 41 7.35 10.77 -4.68
CA ASP A 41 7.68 9.74 -3.69
C ASP A 41 6.43 9.29 -2.91
N LEU A 42 6.27 7.99 -2.76
CA LEU A 42 5.24 7.35 -1.95
C LEU A 42 5.82 6.23 -1.10
N TYR A 43 4.99 5.70 -0.21
CA TYR A 43 5.18 4.36 0.34
C TYR A 43 4.02 3.46 -0.08
N SER A 44 4.25 2.15 -0.09
CA SER A 44 3.21 1.15 -0.33
C SER A 44 3.33 -0.03 0.61
N THR A 45 2.29 -0.83 0.74
CA THR A 45 2.30 -2.08 1.52
C THR A 45 1.48 -3.16 0.83
N ASP A 46 1.88 -4.41 1.02
CA ASP A 46 1.25 -5.63 0.49
C ASP A 46 0.03 -6.07 1.31
N ILE A 47 -0.05 -5.68 2.59
CA ILE A 47 -1.15 -6.07 3.49
C ILE A 47 -2.11 -4.89 3.73
N PRO A 48 -3.43 -5.14 3.79
CA PRO A 48 -4.38 -4.18 4.35
C PRO A 48 -3.94 -3.69 5.76
N PRO A 49 -3.77 -2.37 5.97
CA PRO A 49 -3.42 -1.78 7.28
C PRO A 49 -4.59 -1.78 8.29
N SER A 50 -5.22 -2.95 8.49
CA SER A 50 -6.39 -3.17 9.32
C SER A 50 -6.20 -2.64 10.74
N GLY A 51 -7.21 -1.94 11.26
CA GLY A 51 -7.20 -1.39 12.63
C GLY A 51 -6.32 -0.15 12.85
N THR A 52 -5.63 0.36 11.82
CA THR A 52 -4.79 1.58 11.94
C THR A 52 -5.22 2.72 11.02
N VAL A 53 -5.91 2.39 9.93
CA VAL A 53 -6.53 3.35 9.01
C VAL A 53 -7.94 2.90 8.64
N ASP A 54 -8.74 3.83 8.12
CA ASP A 54 -10.04 3.53 7.54
C ASP A 54 -10.31 4.43 6.33
N PHE A 55 -11.26 4.01 5.50
CA PHE A 55 -11.68 4.73 4.31
C PHE A 55 -12.43 6.01 4.66
N ILE A 56 -12.16 7.06 3.91
CA ILE A 56 -12.87 8.34 4.04
C ILE A 56 -13.39 8.82 2.69
N GLY A 57 -14.57 9.43 2.71
CA GLY A 57 -15.22 10.01 1.54
C GLY A 57 -15.61 8.99 0.46
N SER A 58 -15.95 9.53 -0.71
CA SER A 58 -16.36 8.76 -1.87
C SER A 58 -15.17 8.25 -2.68
N CYS A 59 -15.39 7.20 -3.46
CA CYS A 59 -14.41 6.79 -4.46
C CYS A 59 -14.27 7.88 -5.55
N TYR A 60 -13.08 8.00 -6.12
CA TYR A 60 -12.79 8.91 -7.22
C TYR A 60 -11.89 8.23 -8.26
N PHE A 61 -11.80 8.80 -9.45
CA PHE A 61 -10.95 8.29 -10.53
C PHE A 61 -9.77 9.21 -10.76
N THR A 62 -8.58 8.64 -10.96
CA THR A 62 -7.42 9.42 -11.40
C THR A 62 -7.62 9.94 -12.81
N GLU A 63 -7.21 11.17 -13.11
CA GLU A 63 -7.32 11.71 -14.46
C GLU A 63 -6.38 11.00 -15.45
N ILE A 64 -5.16 10.68 -14.98
CA ILE A 64 -4.08 10.11 -15.79
C ILE A 64 -4.34 8.64 -16.16
N CYS A 65 -4.60 7.78 -15.17
CA CYS A 65 -4.71 6.33 -15.41
C CYS A 65 -6.12 5.74 -15.18
N LYS A 66 -7.17 6.55 -14.95
CA LYS A 66 -8.55 6.07 -14.70
C LYS A 66 -8.68 4.96 -13.63
N CYS A 67 -7.68 4.77 -12.76
CA CYS A 67 -7.78 3.89 -11.61
C CYS A 67 -8.83 4.46 -10.64
N LYS A 68 -9.65 3.58 -10.05
CA LYS A 68 -10.60 3.96 -9.00
C LYS A 68 -9.89 3.89 -7.65
N LEU A 69 -9.86 5.01 -6.94
CA LEU A 69 -9.20 5.17 -5.66
C LEU A 69 -10.20 5.53 -4.55
N LYS A 70 -9.82 5.28 -3.30
CA LYS A 70 -10.50 5.80 -2.11
C LYS A 70 -9.47 6.24 -1.07
N ASN A 71 -9.65 7.43 -0.51
CA ASN A 71 -8.73 7.97 0.49
C ASN A 71 -8.80 7.17 1.79
N ILE A 72 -7.68 7.12 2.51
CA ILE A 72 -7.58 6.50 3.84
C ILE A 72 -7.06 7.51 4.86
N ALA A 73 -7.61 7.45 6.07
CA ALA A 73 -7.21 8.30 7.19
C ALA A 73 -6.71 7.46 8.36
N CYS A 74 -5.75 7.98 9.11
CA CYS A 74 -5.27 7.34 10.33
C CYS A 74 -6.36 7.33 11.40
N LEU A 75 -6.73 6.15 11.90
CA LEU A 75 -7.79 5.99 12.91
C LEU A 75 -7.48 6.70 14.24
N LYS A 76 -6.19 6.91 14.56
CA LYS A 76 -5.78 7.58 15.79
C LYS A 76 -5.96 9.11 15.75
N CYS A 77 -5.77 9.74 14.59
CA CYS A 77 -5.72 11.22 14.51
C CYS A 77 -6.58 11.84 13.41
N GLY A 78 -7.25 11.04 12.59
CA GLY A 78 -8.16 11.50 11.53
C GLY A 78 -7.48 12.10 10.29
N ASN A 79 -6.17 12.32 10.30
CA ASN A 79 -5.46 12.86 9.14
C ASN A 79 -5.44 11.87 7.98
N VAL A 80 -5.63 12.38 6.76
CA VAL A 80 -5.46 11.61 5.52
C VAL A 80 -4.00 11.21 5.39
N VAL A 81 -3.76 9.92 5.19
CA VAL A 81 -2.39 9.36 5.12
C VAL A 81 -2.07 8.74 3.77
N GLY A 82 -3.07 8.53 2.92
CA GLY A 82 -2.89 7.86 1.64
C GLY A 82 -4.20 7.52 0.95
N TYR A 83 -4.13 6.51 0.09
CA TYR A 83 -5.28 5.97 -0.62
C TYR A 83 -5.12 4.47 -0.89
N HIS A 84 -6.25 3.81 -1.13
CA HIS A 84 -6.32 2.46 -1.63
C HIS A 84 -6.79 2.45 -3.09
N VAL A 85 -6.14 1.63 -3.91
CA VAL A 85 -6.53 1.37 -5.30
C VAL A 85 -7.65 0.33 -5.30
N ILE A 86 -8.90 0.79 -5.34
CA ILE A 86 -10.11 -0.05 -5.37
C ILE A 86 -10.19 -0.87 -6.65
N CYS A 87 -9.85 -0.25 -7.78
CA CYS A 87 -9.84 -0.93 -9.07
C CYS A 87 -8.71 -0.35 -9.94
N PRO A 88 -7.62 -1.11 -10.16
CA PRO A 88 -6.57 -0.72 -11.08
C PRO A 88 -7.05 -0.83 -12.52
N CYS A 89 -6.63 0.09 -13.38
CA CYS A 89 -6.91 0.02 -14.81
C CYS A 89 -6.01 -1.02 -15.51
N LYS A 90 -6.43 -1.51 -16.68
CA LYS A 90 -5.63 -2.46 -17.48
C LYS A 90 -4.20 -1.96 -17.78
N PRO A 91 -3.98 -0.70 -18.20
CA PRO A 91 -2.61 -0.20 -18.42
C PRO A 91 -1.72 -0.29 -17.18
N CYS A 92 -2.22 0.06 -15.99
CA CYS A 92 -1.44 -0.03 -14.75
C CYS A 92 -1.13 -1.48 -14.38
N LEU A 93 -2.07 -2.41 -14.57
CA LEU A 93 -1.86 -3.84 -14.34
C LEU A 93 -0.78 -4.44 -15.25
N LEU A 94 -0.71 -3.96 -16.50
CA LEU A 94 0.26 -4.43 -17.50
C LEU A 94 1.61 -3.69 -17.43
N SER A 95 1.70 -2.63 -16.63
CA SER A 95 2.94 -1.87 -16.41
C SER A 95 3.81 -2.54 -15.35
N CYS A 96 5.08 -2.13 -15.26
CA CYS A 96 5.97 -2.57 -14.19
C CYS A 96 5.51 -1.97 -12.85
N ASN A 97 4.79 -2.77 -12.05
CA ASN A 97 4.28 -2.39 -10.73
C ASN A 97 4.72 -3.43 -9.69
N ASN A 98 4.59 -3.07 -8.41
CA ASN A 98 4.95 -3.95 -7.28
C ASN A 98 3.76 -4.76 -6.73
N GLY A 99 2.58 -4.71 -7.38
CA GLY A 99 1.37 -5.38 -6.93
C GLY A 99 0.66 -4.75 -5.73
N HIS A 100 1.25 -3.75 -5.06
CA HIS A 100 0.67 -3.16 -3.86
C HIS A 100 -0.51 -2.25 -4.22
N LEU A 101 -1.63 -2.41 -3.50
CA LEU A 101 -2.83 -1.60 -3.71
C LEU A 101 -3.04 -0.55 -2.61
N TRP A 102 -2.19 -0.53 -1.58
CA TRP A 102 -2.25 0.41 -0.48
C TRP A 102 -1.09 1.38 -0.58
N MET A 103 -1.38 2.66 -0.77
CA MET A 103 -0.40 3.71 -1.00
C MET A 103 -0.49 4.75 0.11
N PHE A 104 0.66 5.25 0.55
CA PHE A 104 0.78 6.29 1.56
C PHE A 104 1.55 7.48 1.02
N HIS A 105 1.06 8.67 1.33
CA HIS A 105 1.67 9.94 0.96
C HIS A 105 2.93 10.21 1.80
N SER A 106 4.08 10.41 1.17
CA SER A 106 5.36 10.64 1.87
C SER A 106 5.37 11.88 2.77
N GLN A 107 4.50 12.86 2.49
CA GLN A 107 4.26 14.02 3.35
C GLN A 107 3.43 13.69 4.61
N ALA A 108 2.65 12.60 4.60
CA ALA A 108 1.75 12.21 5.69
C ALA A 108 2.26 11.03 6.53
N VAL A 109 3.23 10.27 6.00
CA VAL A 109 3.89 9.16 6.71
C VAL A 109 5.41 9.31 6.67
N PHE A 110 6.11 8.55 7.50
CA PHE A 110 7.56 8.33 7.37
C PHE A 110 7.88 6.85 7.54
N GLY A 111 8.88 6.37 6.79
CA GLY A 111 9.40 5.01 6.88
C GLY A 111 10.63 4.91 7.79
N ILE A 112 10.71 3.83 8.56
CA ILE A 112 11.93 3.41 9.27
C ILE A 112 12.30 2.02 8.77
N ASN A 113 13.50 1.87 8.19
CA ASN A 113 13.98 0.56 7.75
C ASN A 113 13.98 -0.45 8.91
N ARG A 114 13.41 -1.63 8.67
CA ARG A 114 13.45 -2.74 9.60
C ARG A 114 14.81 -3.40 9.53
N LEU A 115 15.30 -3.89 10.66
CA LEU A 115 16.46 -4.75 10.71
C LEU A 115 16.03 -6.21 10.59
N ASP A 116 16.91 -7.04 10.05
CA ASP A 116 16.76 -8.49 10.06
C ASP A 116 16.87 -9.05 11.50
N PRO A 117 16.60 -10.34 11.74
CA PRO A 117 16.70 -10.93 13.08
C PRO A 117 18.10 -10.85 13.72
N SER A 118 19.16 -10.63 12.94
CA SER A 118 20.51 -10.40 13.48
C SER A 118 20.67 -9.01 14.10
N GLY A 119 19.81 -8.05 13.72
CA GLY A 119 19.88 -6.66 14.16
C GLY A 119 21.02 -5.87 13.51
N VAL A 120 21.68 -6.42 12.48
CA VAL A 120 22.83 -5.79 11.83
C VAL A 120 22.45 -5.23 10.46
N ASN A 121 21.75 -6.02 9.64
CA ASN A 121 21.40 -5.62 8.28
C ASN A 121 19.95 -5.14 8.19
N VAL A 122 19.65 -4.38 7.15
CA VAL A 122 18.28 -4.01 6.79
C VAL A 122 17.56 -5.24 6.25
N LEU A 123 16.34 -5.48 6.72
CA LEU A 123 15.46 -6.53 6.24
C LEU A 123 15.04 -6.22 4.80
N LEU A 124 15.21 -7.21 3.93
CA LEU A 124 14.83 -7.13 2.52
C LEU A 124 13.51 -7.85 2.26
N TRP A 125 12.79 -7.42 1.23
CA TRP A 125 11.49 -7.98 0.85
C TRP A 125 11.57 -9.46 0.51
N GLY A 126 12.65 -9.92 -0.14
CA GLY A 126 12.86 -11.33 -0.47
C GLY A 126 13.07 -12.25 0.75
N ASN A 127 13.26 -11.66 1.94
CA ASN A 127 13.46 -12.37 3.20
C ASN A 127 12.23 -12.28 4.13
N LEU A 128 11.12 -11.68 3.67
CA LEU A 128 9.89 -11.66 4.44
C LEU A 128 9.22 -13.04 4.39
N PRO A 129 8.58 -13.48 5.48
CA PRO A 129 7.72 -14.65 5.42
C PRO A 129 6.53 -14.35 4.50
N ASP A 130 6.05 -15.40 3.83
CA ASP A 130 4.80 -15.38 3.09
C ASP A 130 3.65 -15.01 4.03
N LEU A 131 2.64 -14.36 3.47
CA LEU A 131 1.40 -14.11 4.20
C LEU A 131 0.70 -15.45 4.38
N GLU A 132 0.54 -15.89 5.63
CA GLU A 132 -0.36 -17.01 5.91
C GLU A 132 -1.77 -16.60 5.42
N GLU A 133 -2.38 -17.41 4.55
CA GLU A 133 -3.77 -17.20 4.13
C GLU A 133 -4.67 -17.31 5.38
N SER A 134 -5.07 -16.16 5.93
CA SER A 134 -6.09 -16.13 6.97
C SER A 134 -7.40 -16.61 6.35
N THR A 135 -7.78 -17.86 6.65
CA THR A 135 -9.08 -18.44 6.30
C THR A 135 -10.18 -17.76 7.12
N GLU A 136 -10.47 -16.51 6.82
CA GLU A 136 -11.63 -15.79 7.34
C GLU A 136 -12.62 -15.64 6.18
N GLU A 137 -13.46 -16.66 6.03
CA GLU A 137 -14.65 -16.62 5.17
C GLU A 137 -15.62 -15.56 5.72
N ASP A 138 -15.44 -14.30 5.35
CA ASP A 138 -16.45 -13.25 5.53
C ASP A 138 -17.58 -13.45 4.49
N THR A 139 -18.33 -14.53 4.67
CA THR A 139 -19.65 -14.68 4.04
C THR A 139 -20.64 -13.83 4.84
N SER A 140 -20.72 -12.53 4.54
CA SER A 140 -21.87 -11.74 4.95
C SER A 140 -22.36 -10.78 3.85
N CYS A 141 -23.54 -11.15 3.34
CA CYS A 141 -24.55 -10.31 2.71
C CYS A 141 -24.24 -9.71 1.31
N THR A 142 -24.29 -10.55 0.28
CA THR A 142 -24.93 -10.12 -0.98
C THR A 142 -26.41 -10.46 -0.87
N SER A 143 -27.22 -9.50 -0.43
CA SER A 143 -28.65 -9.52 -0.75
C SER A 143 -28.77 -9.42 -2.26
N GLU A 144 -29.14 -10.52 -2.89
CA GLU A 144 -29.61 -10.57 -4.27
C GLU A 144 -30.90 -9.75 -4.38
N GLU A 145 -30.84 -8.64 -5.11
CA GLU A 145 -31.97 -7.90 -5.70
C GLU A 145 -31.29 -6.69 -6.40
N GLU A 146 -31.39 -6.42 -7.70
CA GLU A 146 -32.45 -6.70 -8.65
C GLU A 146 -31.89 -6.38 -10.06
N TYR A 147 -31.74 -7.39 -10.91
CA TYR A 147 -31.49 -7.20 -12.35
C TYR A 147 -32.86 -6.99 -13.01
N ILE A 148 -33.25 -5.74 -13.27
CA ILE A 148 -34.42 -5.45 -14.11
C ILE A 148 -34.05 -4.47 -15.22
N ARG A 149 -34.01 -5.07 -16.42
CA ARG A 149 -34.27 -4.55 -17.78
C ARG A 149 -33.26 -3.60 -18.43
#